data_AF-A0A7C6T4F0-F1
#
_entry.id   AF-A0A7C6T4F0-F1
#
_cell.length_a   1.000
_cell.length_b   1.000
_cell.length_c   1.000
_cell.angle_alpha   90.00
_cell.angle_beta   90.00
_cell.angle_gamma   90.00
#
_symmetry.space_group_name_H-M   'P 1'
#
loop_
_entity.id
_entity.type
_entity.pdbx_description
1 polymer ?
#
loop_
_entity_poly.entity_id
_entity_poly.type
_entity_poly.pdbx_seq_one_letter_code
_entity_poly.pdbx_strand_id
1 'polypeptide(L)'
;MTHPLNIWQQLQQAHLVSGDMPALSATDTTPPFFIRMLLAMAGWLAALFFCGFIFGFFVSLIPNTEMIWVLGIVLCVGSIVLSRIPTIPLFAEQFVLACNISGQIAIVFSLLDNAQDSQLIAALMLGLELLLFILMGIRSQRAIALFFACGAAVWLLGPEAWLYALPLVCALSGWLWLNRLRLHRYAHYVQPASVGLTLALWSMIFLALLTNSSAFLFLWTGIAQDNWPTMLWIVAVLSSVVCLALAWQLIVRSVQQAKLRYTALAISIAVALVNLQMPGLAPLCLLLCIGVALHHTRLVWFNLAFLVLYLVLYYYSLNSTLLDKSLLLCASGAVLLVVYAILNRYVRPLVSEVNTHA
;
A
#
# COMPACT_ATOMS: atom_id res chain seq x y z
N MET A 1 -7.12 -3.38 25.70
CA MET A 1 -5.66 -3.28 25.81
C MET A 1 -5.28 -4.00 27.09
N THR A 2 -4.78 -5.22 27.01
CA THR A 2 -4.35 -5.97 28.20
C THR A 2 -3.09 -5.31 28.75
N HIS A 3 -3.10 -4.94 30.04
CA HIS A 3 -1.92 -4.37 30.68
C HIS A 3 -0.74 -5.34 30.55
N PRO A 4 0.50 -4.85 30.30
CA PRO A 4 1.68 -5.70 30.09
C PRO A 4 1.95 -6.68 31.24
N LEU A 5 1.52 -6.33 32.46
CA LEU A 5 1.54 -7.20 33.64
C LEU A 5 0.71 -8.47 33.46
N ASN A 6 -0.49 -8.36 32.88
CA ASN A 6 -1.39 -9.51 32.68
C ASN A 6 -0.82 -10.48 31.63
N ILE A 7 -0.17 -9.95 30.59
CA ILE A 7 0.48 -10.77 29.55
C ILE A 7 1.70 -11.48 30.14
N TRP A 8 2.53 -10.79 30.93
CA TRP A 8 3.68 -11.41 31.59
C TRP A 8 3.27 -12.54 32.52
N GLN A 9 2.24 -12.32 33.33
CA GLN A 9 1.67 -13.36 34.21
C GLN A 9 1.13 -14.55 33.41
N GLN A 10 0.44 -14.33 32.29
CA GLN A 10 -0.03 -15.40 31.41
C GLN A 10 1.13 -16.21 30.81
N LEU A 11 2.21 -15.54 30.39
CA LEU A 11 3.38 -16.20 29.81
C LEU A 11 4.19 -16.97 30.87
N GLN A 12 4.26 -16.45 32.10
CA GLN A 12 4.88 -17.13 33.23
C GLN A 12 4.06 -18.36 33.67
N GLN A 13 2.73 -18.23 33.72
CA GLN A 13 1.81 -19.34 33.99
C GLN A 13 1.87 -20.42 32.90
N ALA A 14 2.11 -20.02 31.64
CA ALA A 14 2.31 -20.95 30.54
C ALA A 14 3.73 -21.58 30.50
N HIS A 15 4.60 -21.31 31.48
CA HIS A 15 6.00 -21.76 31.54
C HIS A 15 6.83 -21.37 30.31
N LEU A 16 6.43 -20.33 29.58
CA LEU A 16 7.14 -19.85 28.39
C LEU A 16 8.27 -18.86 28.75
N VAL A 17 8.25 -18.31 29.97
CA VAL A 17 9.24 -17.35 30.45
C VAL A 17 9.56 -17.58 31.93
N SER A 18 10.84 -17.50 32.29
CA SER A 18 11.35 -17.64 33.66
C SER A 18 12.08 -16.37 34.10
N GLY A 19 11.70 -15.81 35.25
CA GLY A 19 12.37 -14.65 35.86
C GLY A 19 11.44 -13.49 36.19
N ASP A 20 12.00 -12.45 36.80
CA ASP A 20 11.30 -11.20 37.09
C ASP A 20 10.94 -10.45 35.80
N MET A 21 9.83 -9.70 35.85
CA MET A 21 9.40 -8.89 34.72
C MET A 21 10.52 -7.90 34.33
N PRO A 22 10.97 -7.85 33.06
CA PRO A 22 11.97 -6.89 32.63
C PRO A 22 11.46 -5.48 32.94
N ALA A 23 12.31 -4.67 33.58
CA ALA A 23 11.97 -3.29 33.92
C ALA A 23 11.54 -2.57 32.64
N LEU A 24 10.26 -2.18 32.57
CA LEU A 24 9.74 -1.30 31.53
C LEU A 24 10.56 -0.02 31.62
N SER A 25 11.51 0.17 30.71
CA SER A 25 12.35 1.36 30.71
C SER A 25 11.43 2.55 30.48
N ALA A 26 11.57 3.64 31.23
CA ALA A 26 10.73 4.84 31.05
C ALA A 26 10.79 5.39 29.60
N THR A 27 11.84 5.03 28.86
CA THR A 27 12.06 5.24 27.42
C THR A 27 11.16 4.41 26.49
N ASP A 28 10.49 3.36 26.97
CA ASP A 28 9.58 2.52 26.17
C ASP A 28 8.15 3.07 26.10
N THR A 29 7.90 4.24 26.70
CA THR A 29 6.64 4.97 26.50
C THR A 29 6.59 5.48 25.07
N THR A 30 6.07 4.64 24.17
CA THR A 30 5.87 5.07 22.78
C THR A 30 5.01 6.34 22.80
N PRO A 31 5.45 7.44 22.17
CA PRO A 31 4.76 8.71 22.29
C PRO A 31 3.28 8.55 21.87
N PRO A 32 2.34 9.27 22.49
CA PRO A 32 0.94 9.26 22.10
C PRO A 32 0.77 9.36 20.59
N PHE A 33 -0.24 8.68 20.03
CA PHE A 33 -0.46 8.62 18.57
C PHE A 33 -0.49 10.01 17.93
N PHE A 34 -1.12 10.99 18.58
CA PHE A 34 -1.17 12.36 18.06
C PHE A 34 0.23 13.01 17.98
N ILE A 35 1.13 12.76 18.94
CA ILE A 35 2.52 13.26 18.91
C ILE A 35 3.28 12.61 17.76
N ARG A 36 3.09 11.31 17.54
CA ARG A 36 3.70 10.62 16.39
C ARG A 36 3.19 11.16 15.06
N MET A 37 1.89 11.44 14.97
CA MET A 37 1.28 11.99 13.75
C MET A 37 1.71 13.44 13.51
N LEU A 38 1.80 14.26 14.56
CA LEU A 38 2.32 15.62 14.50
C LEU A 38 3.79 15.62 14.07
N LEU A 39 4.62 14.74 14.66
CA LEU A 39 6.04 14.65 14.34
C LEU A 39 6.28 14.11 12.93
N ALA A 40 5.44 13.17 12.47
CA ALA A 40 5.45 12.72 11.09
C ALA A 40 5.07 13.85 10.13
N MET A 41 4.02 14.61 10.42
CA MET A 41 3.58 15.74 9.60
C MET A 41 4.63 16.86 9.56
N ALA A 42 5.20 17.21 10.72
CA ALA A 42 6.27 18.20 10.83
C ALA A 42 7.54 17.73 10.12
N GLY A 43 7.86 16.43 10.19
CA GLY A 43 8.96 15.82 9.45
C GLY A 43 8.77 15.91 7.94
N TRP A 44 7.57 15.60 7.44
CA TRP A 44 7.22 15.76 6.01
C TRP A 44 7.25 17.23 5.55
N LEU A 45 6.76 18.16 6.38
CA LEU A 45 6.82 19.57 6.05
C LEU A 45 8.26 20.09 6.03
N ALA A 46 9.07 19.73 7.03
CA ALA A 46 10.50 20.03 7.07
C ALA A 46 11.24 19.40 5.88
N ALA A 47 10.85 18.19 5.47
CA ALA A 47 11.40 17.53 4.29
C ALA A 47 11.13 18.33 3.01
N LEU A 48 9.92 18.86 2.83
CA LEU A 48 9.58 19.70 1.68
C LEU A 48 10.37 21.00 1.67
N PHE A 49 10.48 21.70 2.80
CA PHE A 49 11.30 22.90 2.91
C PHE A 49 12.79 22.60 2.70
N PHE A 50 13.28 21.47 3.21
CA PHE A 50 14.65 21.02 2.98
C PHE A 50 14.89 20.71 1.50
N CYS A 51 13.95 20.00 0.86
CA CYS A 51 14.01 19.72 -0.57
C CYS A 51 14.01 21.00 -1.39
N GLY A 52 13.12 21.95 -1.05
CA GLY A 52 13.06 23.27 -1.68
C GLY A 52 14.32 24.12 -1.44
N PHE A 53 14.91 24.04 -0.25
CA PHE A 53 16.20 24.67 0.05
C PHE A 53 17.33 24.05 -0.75
N ILE A 54 17.45 22.72 -0.77
CA ILE A 54 18.45 22.02 -1.58
C ILE A 54 18.30 22.41 -3.04
N PHE A 55 17.09 22.38 -3.57
CA PHE A 55 16.85 22.71 -4.97
C PHE A 55 17.10 24.19 -5.25
N GLY A 56 16.55 25.13 -4.47
CA GLY A 56 16.73 26.56 -4.72
C GLY A 56 18.16 27.06 -4.47
N PHE A 57 18.80 26.60 -3.40
CA PHE A 57 20.13 27.04 -2.98
C PHE A 57 21.25 26.33 -3.74
N PHE A 58 21.23 25.00 -3.83
CA PHE A 58 22.33 24.29 -4.49
C PHE A 58 22.22 24.30 -6.01
N VAL A 59 21.03 24.31 -6.61
CA VAL A 59 20.92 24.43 -8.08
C VAL A 59 21.40 25.82 -8.55
N SER A 60 21.17 26.88 -7.77
CA SER A 60 21.70 28.21 -8.12
C SER A 60 23.21 28.35 -7.92
N LEU A 61 23.80 27.56 -7.02
CA LEU A 61 25.25 27.54 -6.76
C LEU A 61 26.02 26.61 -7.69
N ILE A 62 25.36 25.62 -8.29
CA ILE A 62 25.96 24.67 -9.22
C ILE A 62 25.83 25.26 -10.64
N PRO A 63 26.91 25.78 -11.23
CA PRO A 63 26.84 26.45 -12.54
C PRO A 63 26.49 25.49 -13.69
N ASN A 64 26.74 24.19 -13.51
CA ASN A 64 26.44 23.16 -14.50
C ASN A 64 25.30 22.26 -14.01
N THR A 65 24.13 22.34 -14.63
CA THR A 65 22.97 21.48 -14.34
C THR A 65 23.33 19.99 -14.37
N GLU A 66 24.34 19.63 -15.16
CA GLU A 66 24.94 18.29 -15.24
C GLU A 66 25.56 17.79 -13.93
N MET A 67 25.81 18.61 -12.91
CA MET A 67 26.37 18.14 -11.63
C MET A 67 25.31 17.88 -10.55
N ILE A 68 24.03 18.16 -10.83
CA ILE A 68 22.93 18.00 -9.85
C ILE A 68 22.75 16.53 -9.44
N TRP A 69 23.01 15.56 -10.34
CA TRP A 69 22.94 14.13 -10.00
C TRP A 69 23.96 13.73 -8.93
N VAL A 70 25.12 14.40 -8.85
CA VAL A 70 26.14 14.12 -7.83
C VAL A 70 25.60 14.44 -6.44
N LEU A 71 24.95 15.60 -6.29
CA LEU A 71 24.27 15.97 -5.05
C LEU A 71 23.18 14.94 -4.70
N GLY A 72 22.44 14.48 -5.71
CA GLY A 72 21.43 13.45 -5.54
C GLY A 72 21.99 12.12 -5.01
N ILE A 73 23.12 11.66 -5.56
CA ILE A 73 23.82 10.47 -5.07
C ILE A 73 24.32 10.66 -3.65
N VAL A 74 24.93 11.81 -3.33
CA VAL A 74 25.42 12.10 -1.97
C VAL A 74 24.28 12.02 -0.96
N LEU A 75 23.11 12.58 -1.28
CA LEU A 75 21.92 12.52 -0.43
C LEU A 75 21.35 11.10 -0.29
N CYS A 76 21.33 10.31 -1.37
CA CYS A 76 20.89 8.91 -1.32
C CYS A 76 21.85 8.05 -0.48
N VAL A 77 23.16 8.18 -0.71
CA VAL A 77 24.20 7.44 0.03
C VAL A 77 24.19 7.85 1.51
N GLY A 78 24.10 9.14 1.80
CA GLY A 78 23.96 9.65 3.16
C GLY A 78 22.73 9.05 3.86
N SER A 79 21.60 8.99 3.15
CA SER A 79 20.38 8.35 3.64
C SER A 79 20.57 6.86 3.94
N ILE A 80 21.25 6.12 3.06
CA ILE A 80 21.58 4.69 3.28
C ILE A 80 22.42 4.55 4.54
N VAL A 81 23.49 5.32 4.70
CA VAL A 81 24.39 5.25 5.85
C VAL A 81 23.64 5.57 7.15
N LEU A 82 22.89 6.67 7.20
CA LEU A 82 22.11 7.04 8.38
C LEU A 82 21.02 5.99 8.69
N SER A 83 20.43 5.36 7.68
CA SER A 83 19.40 4.33 7.88
C SER A 83 19.91 3.05 8.56
N ARG A 84 21.24 2.83 8.58
CA ARG A 84 21.87 1.67 9.20
C ARG A 84 22.25 1.91 10.66
N ILE A 85 22.14 3.15 11.15
CA ILE A 85 22.44 3.47 12.54
C ILE A 85 21.38 2.78 13.42
N PRO A 86 21.77 1.93 14.38
CA PRO A 86 20.83 1.32 15.29
C PRO A 86 20.17 2.41 16.15
N THR A 87 18.85 2.32 16.36
CA THR A 87 18.08 3.20 17.26
C THR A 87 18.12 4.70 16.93
N ILE A 88 17.77 5.07 15.69
CA ILE A 88 17.52 6.48 15.34
C ILE A 88 16.19 6.98 15.94
N PRO A 89 16.11 8.23 16.42
CA PRO A 89 14.85 8.82 16.84
C PRO A 89 13.90 9.01 15.65
N LEU A 90 12.59 8.99 15.91
CA LEU A 90 11.55 9.10 14.87
C LEU A 90 11.72 10.35 13.98
N PHE A 91 12.17 11.47 14.56
CA PHE A 91 12.47 12.68 13.81
C PHE A 91 13.62 12.48 12.79
N ALA A 92 14.69 11.80 13.21
CA ALA A 92 15.79 11.48 12.31
C ALA A 92 15.35 10.51 11.21
N GLU A 93 14.44 9.57 11.48
CA GLU A 93 13.87 8.70 10.42
C GLU A 93 13.16 9.52 9.32
N GLN A 94 12.40 10.56 9.70
CA GLN A 94 11.76 11.46 8.73
C GLN A 94 12.78 12.32 7.96
N PHE A 95 13.85 12.75 8.63
CA PHE A 95 14.94 13.48 7.97
C PHE A 95 15.68 12.61 6.95
N VAL A 96 16.00 11.36 7.29
CA VAL A 96 16.60 10.40 6.34
C VAL A 96 15.67 10.14 5.16
N LEU A 97 14.35 10.07 5.41
CA LEU A 97 13.37 9.95 4.33
C LEU A 97 13.40 11.17 3.40
N ALA A 98 13.45 12.38 3.97
CA ALA A 98 13.56 13.63 3.24
C ALA A 98 14.78 13.64 2.32
N CYS A 99 15.96 13.37 2.88
CA CYS A 99 17.22 13.32 2.14
C CYS A 99 17.14 12.31 1.00
N ASN A 100 16.53 11.14 1.22
CA ASN A 100 16.40 10.13 0.18
C ASN A 100 15.50 10.60 -0.96
N ILE A 101 14.30 11.12 -0.66
CA ILE A 101 13.37 11.62 -1.68
C ILE A 101 13.98 12.81 -2.44
N SER A 102 14.59 13.76 -1.73
CA SER A 102 15.29 14.89 -2.36
C SER A 102 16.43 14.42 -3.27
N GLY A 103 17.18 13.41 -2.83
CA GLY A 103 18.26 12.81 -3.61
C GLY A 103 17.75 12.16 -4.89
N GLN A 104 16.68 11.38 -4.80
CA GLN A 104 16.02 10.77 -5.97
C GLN A 104 15.49 11.84 -6.94
N ILE A 105 14.82 12.88 -6.45
CA ILE A 105 14.32 13.99 -7.29
C ILE A 105 15.46 14.68 -8.03
N ALA A 106 16.58 14.95 -7.37
CA ALA A 106 17.76 15.56 -8.00
C ALA A 106 18.36 14.67 -9.11
N ILE A 107 18.44 13.35 -8.89
CA ILE A 107 18.89 12.40 -9.91
C ILE A 107 17.91 12.38 -11.10
N VAL A 108 16.61 12.25 -10.85
CA VAL A 108 15.57 12.25 -11.91
C VAL A 108 15.64 13.54 -12.72
N PHE A 109 15.72 14.70 -12.06
CA PHE A 109 15.75 15.99 -12.71
C PHE A 109 16.96 16.12 -13.64
N SER A 110 18.15 15.75 -13.17
CA SER A 110 19.37 15.78 -13.98
C SER A 110 19.35 14.78 -15.14
N LEU A 111 18.70 13.62 -14.96
CA LEU A 111 18.50 12.64 -16.04
C LEU A 111 17.51 13.15 -17.09
N LEU A 112 16.42 13.80 -16.70
CA LEU A 112 15.43 14.35 -17.63
C LEU A 112 15.99 15.49 -18.48
N ASP A 113 16.93 16.28 -17.95
CA ASP A 113 17.58 17.37 -18.68
C ASP A 113 18.59 16.85 -19.72
N ASN A 114 19.30 15.75 -19.41
CA ASN A 114 20.43 15.26 -20.21
C ASN A 114 20.10 14.06 -21.11
N ALA A 115 19.16 13.20 -20.70
CA ALA A 115 18.86 11.96 -21.42
C ALA A 115 17.69 12.18 -22.39
N GLN A 116 17.93 11.88 -23.67
CA GLN A 116 16.88 11.91 -24.70
C GLN A 116 15.97 10.67 -24.65
N ASP A 117 16.42 9.58 -24.03
CA ASP A 117 15.69 8.31 -23.98
C ASP A 117 14.95 8.14 -22.65
N SER A 118 13.62 8.30 -22.69
CA SER A 118 12.71 8.14 -21.55
C SER A 118 12.76 6.72 -20.95
N GLN A 119 12.97 5.69 -21.78
CA GLN A 119 13.02 4.30 -21.29
C GLN A 119 14.29 4.05 -20.47
N LEU A 120 15.41 4.64 -20.88
CA LEU A 120 16.67 4.56 -20.14
C LEU A 120 16.53 5.20 -18.75
N ILE A 121 15.85 6.34 -18.64
CA ILE A 121 15.58 6.99 -17.35
C ILE A 121 14.73 6.09 -16.45
N ALA A 122 13.66 5.49 -17.00
CA ALA A 122 12.81 4.58 -16.25
C ALA A 122 13.57 3.33 -15.77
N ALA A 123 14.47 2.78 -16.60
CA ALA A 123 15.31 1.64 -16.24
C ALA A 123 16.31 1.98 -15.12
N LEU A 124 16.96 3.16 -15.21
CA LEU A 124 17.86 3.64 -14.17
C LEU A 124 17.12 3.89 -12.85
N MET A 125 15.92 4.45 -12.91
CA MET A 125 15.07 4.64 -11.73
C MET A 125 14.67 3.31 -11.11
N LEU A 126 14.25 2.33 -11.90
CA LEU A 126 13.95 1.00 -11.41
C LEU A 126 15.17 0.36 -10.74
N GLY A 127 16.36 0.48 -11.36
CA GLY A 127 17.61 0.00 -10.78
C GLY A 127 17.95 0.68 -9.44
N LEU A 128 17.80 2.01 -9.38
CA LEU A 128 18.01 2.79 -8.16
C LEU A 128 17.06 2.35 -7.04
N GLU A 129 15.76 2.22 -7.30
CA GLU A 129 14.78 1.84 -6.29
C GLU A 129 14.97 0.42 -5.77
N LEU A 130 15.35 -0.53 -6.64
CA LEU A 130 15.70 -1.88 -6.22
C LEU A 130 16.96 -1.88 -5.33
N LEU A 131 17.96 -1.06 -5.68
CA LEU A 131 19.17 -0.89 -4.89
C LEU A 131 18.85 -0.28 -3.51
N LEU A 132 18.01 0.75 -3.45
CA LEU A 132 17.56 1.37 -2.20
C LEU A 132 16.75 0.39 -1.34
N PHE A 133 15.87 -0.41 -1.95
CA PHE A 133 15.13 -1.46 -1.26
C PHE A 133 16.04 -2.48 -0.55
N ILE A 134 17.15 -2.86 -1.21
CA ILE A 134 18.12 -3.81 -0.65
C ILE A 134 18.98 -3.14 0.43
N LEU A 135 19.46 -1.92 0.17
CA LEU A 135 20.47 -1.25 0.98
C LEU A 135 19.92 -0.48 2.18
N MET A 136 18.68 -0.01 2.18
CA MET A 136 18.13 0.73 3.33
C MET A 136 17.99 -0.15 4.57
N GLY A 137 18.25 0.40 5.75
CA GLY A 137 18.00 -0.27 7.04
C GLY A 137 16.58 -0.06 7.58
N ILE A 138 15.89 0.99 7.14
CA ILE A 138 14.58 1.40 7.67
C ILE A 138 13.44 0.76 6.87
N ARG A 139 12.47 0.15 7.56
CA ARG A 139 11.31 -0.53 6.93
C ARG A 139 10.43 0.42 6.12
N SER A 140 10.17 1.62 6.63
CA SER A 140 9.32 2.64 5.98
C SER A 140 9.87 3.03 4.61
N GLN A 141 11.19 3.26 4.54
CA GLN A 141 11.85 3.67 3.30
C GLN A 141 11.91 2.53 2.27
N ARG A 142 12.13 1.29 2.72
CA ARG A 142 12.02 0.12 1.83
C ARG A 142 10.63 -0.01 1.21
N ALA A 143 9.57 0.25 1.96
CA ALA A 143 8.21 0.22 1.42
C ALA A 143 8.01 1.30 0.35
N ILE A 144 8.55 2.51 0.58
CA ILE A 144 8.51 3.62 -0.39
C ILE A 144 9.36 3.31 -1.63
N ALA A 145 10.54 2.71 -1.47
CA ALA A 145 11.37 2.31 -2.59
C ALA A 145 10.66 1.28 -3.48
N LEU A 146 9.99 0.27 -2.89
CA LEU A 146 9.23 -0.68 -3.69
C LEU A 146 8.00 -0.03 -4.36
N PHE A 147 7.38 0.94 -3.71
CA PHE A 147 6.30 1.73 -4.30
C PHE A 147 6.78 2.48 -5.56
N PHE A 148 7.90 3.19 -5.48
CA PHE A 148 8.49 3.87 -6.63
C PHE A 148 9.03 2.90 -7.68
N ALA A 149 9.57 1.74 -7.29
CA ALA A 149 9.99 0.69 -8.22
C ALA A 149 8.82 0.19 -9.08
N CYS A 150 7.63 0.02 -8.49
CA CYS A 150 6.42 -0.32 -9.26
C CYS A 150 6.04 0.78 -10.26
N GLY A 151 6.15 2.06 -9.86
CA GLY A 151 5.92 3.19 -10.75
C GLY A 151 6.92 3.23 -11.91
N ALA A 152 8.21 3.08 -11.60
CA ALA A 152 9.28 3.02 -12.60
C ALA A 152 9.14 1.81 -13.54
N ALA A 153 8.69 0.65 -13.02
CA ALA A 153 8.41 -0.53 -13.84
C ALA A 153 7.27 -0.29 -14.84
N VAL A 154 6.18 0.34 -14.40
CA VAL A 154 5.08 0.72 -15.29
C VAL A 154 5.55 1.72 -16.34
N TRP A 155 6.33 2.72 -15.93
CA TRP A 155 6.89 3.69 -16.87
C TRP A 155 7.82 3.03 -17.92
N LEU A 156 8.70 2.13 -17.48
CA LEU A 156 9.63 1.41 -18.35
C LEU A 156 8.93 0.53 -19.39
N LEU A 157 7.89 -0.18 -18.95
CA LEU A 157 7.11 -1.08 -19.82
C LEU A 157 6.20 -0.32 -20.79
N GLY A 158 6.04 0.99 -20.60
CA GLY A 158 5.27 1.87 -21.47
C GLY A 158 3.76 1.86 -21.19
N PRO A 159 2.97 2.51 -22.05
CA PRO A 159 1.58 2.83 -21.75
C PRO A 159 0.66 1.61 -21.68
N GLU A 160 0.95 0.58 -22.48
CA GLU A 160 0.20 -0.70 -22.49
C GLU A 160 0.46 -1.55 -21.23
N ALA A 161 1.52 -1.25 -20.48
CA ALA A 161 1.88 -1.98 -19.27
C ALA A 161 0.82 -1.93 -18.19
N TRP A 162 0.01 -0.87 -18.19
CA TRP A 162 -1.09 -0.70 -17.25
C TRP A 162 -2.05 -1.88 -17.24
N LEU A 163 -2.25 -2.51 -18.40
CA LEU A 163 -3.17 -3.63 -18.58
C LEU A 163 -2.79 -4.85 -17.74
N TYR A 164 -1.49 -5.08 -17.56
CA TYR A 164 -0.96 -6.22 -16.80
C TYR A 164 -0.48 -5.83 -15.40
N ALA A 165 -0.08 -4.56 -15.20
CA ALA A 165 0.51 -4.09 -13.95
C ALA A 165 -0.46 -4.19 -12.76
N LEU A 166 -1.71 -3.71 -12.90
CA LEU A 166 -2.67 -3.70 -11.79
C LEU A 166 -3.03 -5.13 -11.32
N PRO A 167 -3.40 -6.08 -12.22
CA PRO A 167 -3.63 -7.47 -11.81
C PRO A 167 -2.39 -8.14 -11.21
N LEU A 168 -1.20 -7.85 -11.73
CA LEU A 168 0.06 -8.40 -11.22
C LEU A 168 0.39 -7.88 -9.82
N VAL A 169 0.31 -6.57 -9.60
CA VAL A 169 0.54 -5.95 -8.27
C VAL A 169 -0.52 -6.41 -7.27
N CYS A 170 -1.76 -6.60 -7.71
CA CYS A 170 -2.82 -7.21 -6.90
C CYS A 170 -2.45 -8.66 -6.50
N ALA A 171 -1.98 -9.46 -7.45
CA ALA A 171 -1.58 -10.84 -7.21
C ALA A 171 -0.41 -10.91 -6.22
N LEU A 172 0.64 -10.13 -6.45
CA LEU A 172 1.85 -10.11 -5.62
C LEU A 172 1.56 -9.58 -4.21
N SER A 173 0.79 -8.50 -4.08
CA SER A 173 0.42 -7.94 -2.77
C SER A 173 -0.41 -8.94 -1.95
N GLY A 174 -1.48 -9.49 -2.52
CA GLY A 174 -2.32 -10.47 -1.83
C GLY A 174 -1.56 -11.76 -1.49
N TRP A 175 -0.72 -12.25 -2.40
CA TRP A 175 0.12 -13.44 -2.17
C TRP A 175 1.14 -13.21 -1.04
N LEU A 176 1.83 -12.07 -1.00
CA LEU A 176 2.78 -11.73 0.07
C LEU A 176 2.08 -11.63 1.42
N TRP A 177 0.90 -10.99 1.49
CA TRP A 177 0.14 -10.93 2.74
C TRP A 177 -0.29 -12.31 3.22
N LEU A 178 -0.80 -13.18 2.33
CA LEU A 178 -1.25 -14.53 2.68
C LEU A 178 -0.10 -15.48 3.08
N ASN A 179 1.11 -15.26 2.57
CA ASN A 179 2.28 -16.11 2.85
C ASN A 179 3.29 -15.47 3.80
N ARG A 180 2.96 -14.32 4.39
CA ARG A 180 3.82 -13.60 5.34
C ARG A 180 4.29 -14.48 6.51
N LEU A 181 3.40 -15.33 7.03
CA LEU A 181 3.73 -16.25 8.13
C LEU A 181 4.66 -17.39 7.68
N ARG A 182 4.57 -17.83 6.42
CA ARG A 182 5.45 -18.88 5.86
C ARG A 182 6.85 -18.36 5.58
N LEU A 183 6.98 -17.08 5.24
CA LEU A 183 8.25 -16.44 4.89
C LEU A 183 8.89 -15.70 6.08
N HIS A 184 8.69 -16.18 7.31
CA HIS A 184 9.18 -15.51 8.53
C HIS A 184 10.70 -15.30 8.54
N ARG A 185 11.48 -16.20 7.90
CA ARG A 185 12.95 -16.06 7.76
C ARG A 185 13.36 -14.79 7.02
N TYR A 186 12.52 -14.29 6.12
CA TYR A 186 12.74 -13.07 5.34
C TYR A 186 11.80 -11.94 5.76
N ALA A 187 11.23 -11.99 6.97
CA ALA A 187 10.25 -11.02 7.46
C ALA A 187 10.73 -9.56 7.33
N HIS A 188 12.04 -9.33 7.48
CA HIS A 188 12.67 -8.01 7.33
C HIS A 188 12.49 -7.40 5.92
N TYR A 189 12.34 -8.22 4.88
CA TYR A 189 12.10 -7.78 3.50
C TYR A 189 10.64 -7.96 3.08
N VAL A 190 9.99 -9.03 3.53
CA VAL A 190 8.60 -9.34 3.16
C VAL A 190 7.61 -8.33 3.72
N GLN A 191 7.81 -7.86 4.96
CA GLN A 191 6.92 -6.88 5.58
C GLN A 191 6.92 -5.50 4.86
N PRO A 192 8.08 -4.86 4.61
CA PRO A 192 8.08 -3.62 3.84
C PRO A 192 7.63 -3.84 2.39
N ALA A 193 7.94 -5.00 1.79
CA ALA A 193 7.47 -5.31 0.45
C ALA A 193 5.95 -5.41 0.36
N SER A 194 5.29 -6.09 1.30
CA SER A 194 3.83 -6.19 1.31
C SER A 194 3.15 -4.83 1.47
N VAL A 195 3.76 -3.91 2.24
CA VAL A 195 3.26 -2.53 2.40
C VAL A 195 3.49 -1.70 1.14
N GLY A 196 4.69 -1.75 0.55
CA GLY A 196 5.01 -1.03 -0.68
C GLY A 196 4.11 -1.44 -1.86
N LEU A 197 3.87 -2.75 -2.04
CA LEU A 197 2.95 -3.23 -3.06
C LEU A 197 1.49 -2.83 -2.78
N THR A 198 1.04 -2.79 -1.53
CA THR A 198 -0.31 -2.29 -1.23
C THR A 198 -0.46 -0.80 -1.54
N LEU A 199 0.56 0.00 -1.24
CA LEU A 199 0.57 1.43 -1.62
C LEU A 199 0.54 1.60 -3.13
N ALA A 200 1.31 0.79 -3.87
CA ALA A 200 1.32 0.81 -5.33
C ALA A 200 -0.03 0.37 -5.91
N LEU A 201 -0.68 -0.63 -5.30
CA LEU A 201 -2.01 -1.06 -5.74
C LEU A 201 -3.05 0.04 -5.53
N TRP A 202 -3.08 0.68 -4.36
CA TRP A 202 -4.01 1.78 -4.08
C TRP A 202 -3.77 2.97 -5.01
N SER A 203 -2.51 3.36 -5.24
CA SER A 203 -2.21 4.45 -6.17
C SER A 203 -2.64 4.10 -7.59
N MET A 204 -2.42 2.85 -8.03
CA MET A 204 -2.84 2.42 -9.36
C MET A 204 -4.36 2.45 -9.52
N ILE A 205 -5.11 1.95 -8.55
CA ILE A 205 -6.58 1.98 -8.57
C ILE A 205 -7.09 3.43 -8.62
N PHE A 206 -6.50 4.30 -7.81
CA PHE A 206 -6.88 5.71 -7.76
C PHE A 206 -6.58 6.43 -9.06
N LEU A 207 -5.40 6.17 -9.62
CA LEU A 207 -4.98 6.77 -10.87
C LEU A 207 -5.86 6.26 -12.02
N ALA A 208 -6.19 4.97 -12.10
CA ALA A 208 -7.15 4.45 -13.08
C ALA A 208 -8.50 5.19 -13.05
N LEU A 209 -8.96 5.56 -11.84
CA LEU A 209 -10.21 6.29 -11.64
C LEU A 209 -10.13 7.75 -12.08
N LEU A 210 -9.00 8.43 -11.80
CA LEU A 210 -8.75 9.81 -12.25
C LEU A 210 -8.55 9.91 -13.77
N THR A 211 -7.78 8.98 -14.32
CA THR A 211 -7.45 8.87 -15.75
C THR A 211 -8.67 8.53 -16.60
N ASN A 212 -9.80 8.14 -16.03
CA ASN A 212 -11.07 8.07 -16.75
C ASN A 212 -11.59 9.45 -17.24
N SER A 213 -10.89 10.55 -16.93
CA SER A 213 -11.11 11.87 -17.50
C SER A 213 -10.18 12.09 -18.71
N SER A 214 -10.76 12.40 -19.88
CA SER A 214 -10.08 12.41 -21.19
C SER A 214 -8.77 13.21 -21.28
N ALA A 215 -8.66 14.36 -20.60
CA ALA A 215 -7.48 15.20 -20.66
C ALA A 215 -6.27 14.63 -19.90
N PHE A 216 -6.51 13.94 -18.78
CA PHE A 216 -5.44 13.37 -17.95
C PHE A 216 -4.89 12.07 -18.56
N LEU A 217 -5.76 11.31 -19.23
CA LEU A 217 -5.42 10.09 -19.96
C LEU A 217 -4.42 10.32 -21.08
N PHE A 218 -4.71 11.29 -21.95
CA PHE A 218 -3.87 11.55 -23.11
C PHE A 218 -2.49 12.07 -22.70
N LEU A 219 -2.42 12.96 -21.71
CA LEU A 219 -1.18 13.53 -21.21
C LEU A 219 -0.27 12.47 -20.56
N TRP A 220 -0.85 11.48 -19.88
CA TRP A 220 -0.09 10.54 -19.06
C TRP A 220 0.20 9.19 -19.73
N THR A 221 -0.68 8.74 -20.64
CA THR A 221 -0.54 7.43 -21.30
C THR A 221 -0.28 7.52 -22.80
N GLY A 222 -0.59 8.65 -23.45
CA GLY A 222 -0.50 8.75 -24.92
C GLY A 222 -1.43 7.77 -25.68
N ILE A 223 -2.34 7.06 -24.99
CA ILE A 223 -3.28 6.12 -25.59
C ILE A 223 -4.47 6.91 -26.15
N ALA A 224 -4.90 6.57 -27.37
CA ALA A 224 -6.11 7.12 -27.97
C ALA A 224 -7.36 6.70 -27.17
N GLN A 225 -8.28 7.64 -26.96
CA GLN A 225 -9.47 7.49 -26.10
C GLN A 225 -10.33 6.26 -26.43
N ASP A 226 -10.35 5.82 -27.70
CA ASP A 226 -11.22 4.74 -28.19
C ASP A 226 -10.90 3.35 -27.62
N ASN A 227 -9.65 3.07 -27.25
CA ASN A 227 -9.25 1.74 -26.75
C ASN A 227 -9.35 1.58 -25.24
N TRP A 228 -9.44 2.70 -24.50
CA TRP A 228 -9.36 2.72 -23.04
C TRP A 228 -10.48 1.94 -22.32
N PRO A 229 -11.77 2.03 -22.72
CA PRO A 229 -12.83 1.25 -22.06
C PRO A 229 -12.62 -0.26 -22.17
N THR A 230 -12.17 -0.74 -23.34
CA THR A 230 -11.88 -2.16 -23.55
C THR A 230 -10.69 -2.61 -22.69
N MET A 231 -9.64 -1.80 -22.60
CA MET A 231 -8.49 -2.07 -21.74
C MET A 231 -8.89 -2.13 -20.25
N LEU A 232 -9.70 -1.19 -19.78
CA LEU A 232 -10.22 -1.19 -18.40
C LEU A 232 -11.06 -2.44 -18.12
N TRP A 233 -11.86 -2.91 -19.08
CA TRP A 233 -12.65 -4.12 -18.93
C TRP A 233 -11.75 -5.37 -18.81
N ILE A 234 -10.70 -5.47 -19.63
CA ILE A 234 -9.71 -6.56 -19.53
C ILE A 234 -9.01 -6.53 -18.17
N VAL A 235 -8.58 -5.35 -17.70
CA VAL A 235 -7.98 -5.17 -16.36
C VAL A 235 -8.96 -5.60 -15.26
N ALA A 236 -10.24 -5.25 -15.39
CA ALA A 236 -11.27 -5.62 -14.45
C ALA A 236 -11.49 -7.14 -14.39
N VAL A 237 -11.54 -7.80 -15.56
CA VAL A 237 -11.64 -9.27 -15.65
C VAL A 237 -10.42 -9.93 -15.01
N LEU A 238 -9.21 -9.53 -15.39
CA LEU A 238 -7.97 -10.10 -14.87
C LEU A 238 -7.84 -9.91 -13.35
N SER A 239 -8.11 -8.69 -12.86
CA SER A 239 -8.08 -8.41 -11.42
C SER A 239 -9.15 -9.18 -10.65
N SER A 240 -10.35 -9.35 -11.21
CA SER A 240 -11.41 -10.19 -10.64
C SER A 240 -10.99 -11.67 -10.54
N VAL A 241 -10.38 -12.23 -11.59
CA VAL A 241 -9.87 -13.61 -11.57
C VAL A 241 -8.79 -13.80 -10.50
N VAL A 242 -7.83 -12.88 -10.43
CA VAL A 242 -6.79 -12.87 -9.39
C VAL A 242 -7.41 -12.79 -8.00
N CYS A 243 -8.37 -11.88 -7.79
CA CYS A 243 -9.04 -11.72 -6.51
C CYS A 243 -9.81 -12.97 -6.10
N LEU A 244 -10.52 -13.62 -7.04
CA LEU A 244 -11.23 -14.87 -6.77
C LEU A 244 -10.27 -16.01 -6.40
N ALA A 245 -9.14 -16.14 -7.09
CA ALA A 245 -8.13 -17.15 -6.77
C ALA A 245 -7.56 -16.95 -5.36
N LEU A 246 -7.23 -15.71 -4.98
CA LEU A 246 -6.70 -15.38 -3.66
C LEU A 246 -7.77 -15.46 -2.56
N ALA A 247 -9.01 -15.05 -2.85
CA ALA A 247 -10.14 -15.20 -1.95
C ALA A 247 -10.45 -16.67 -1.68
N TRP A 248 -10.41 -17.53 -2.71
CA TRP A 248 -10.53 -18.98 -2.55
C TRP A 248 -9.45 -19.51 -1.58
N GLN A 249 -8.18 -19.16 -1.80
CA GLN A 249 -7.09 -19.57 -0.91
C GLN A 249 -7.31 -19.09 0.54
N LEU A 250 -7.82 -17.87 0.73
CA LEU A 250 -8.12 -17.33 2.04
C LEU A 250 -9.27 -18.10 2.71
N ILE A 251 -10.38 -18.30 2.00
CA ILE A 251 -11.59 -18.97 2.52
C ILE A 251 -11.29 -20.42 2.91
N VAL A 252 -10.53 -21.16 2.08
CA VAL A 252 -10.14 -22.55 2.40
C VAL A 252 -9.31 -22.61 3.69
N ARG A 253 -8.47 -21.60 3.94
CA ARG A 253 -7.60 -21.55 5.13
C ARG A 253 -8.34 -21.09 6.39
N SER A 254 -9.29 -20.17 6.29
CA SER A 254 -9.91 -19.51 7.45
C SER A 254 -11.29 -20.04 7.83
N VAL A 255 -12.03 -20.65 6.90
CA VAL A 255 -13.43 -21.04 7.11
C VAL A 255 -13.56 -22.56 7.13
N GLN A 256 -13.76 -23.15 8.31
CA GLN A 256 -13.95 -24.60 8.46
C GLN A 256 -15.39 -25.07 8.15
N GLN A 257 -16.39 -24.21 8.35
CA GLN A 257 -17.79 -24.57 8.13
C GLN A 257 -18.17 -24.50 6.65
N ALA A 258 -18.67 -25.61 6.09
CA ALA A 258 -19.00 -25.72 4.66
C ALA A 258 -20.05 -24.68 4.20
N LYS A 259 -21.12 -24.47 4.98
CA LYS A 259 -22.17 -23.48 4.65
C LYS A 259 -21.60 -22.06 4.54
N LEU A 260 -20.78 -21.64 5.50
CA LEU A 260 -20.12 -20.32 5.46
C LEU A 260 -19.18 -20.19 4.26
N ARG A 261 -18.45 -21.26 3.93
CA ARG A 261 -17.54 -21.28 2.78
C ARG A 261 -18.26 -21.05 1.46
N TYR A 262 -19.40 -21.69 1.23
CA TYR A 262 -20.21 -21.43 0.03
C TYR A 262 -20.76 -20.00 0.01
N THR A 263 -21.22 -19.46 1.15
CA THR A 263 -21.69 -18.07 1.20
C THR A 263 -20.58 -17.07 0.94
N ALA A 264 -19.39 -17.28 1.48
CA ALA A 264 -18.23 -16.41 1.26
C ALA A 264 -17.77 -16.42 -0.20
N LEU A 265 -17.86 -17.59 -0.86
CA LEU A 265 -17.56 -17.70 -2.28
C LEU A 265 -18.61 -17.01 -3.15
N ALA A 266 -19.90 -17.19 -2.85
CA ALA A 266 -20.97 -16.50 -3.56
C ALA A 266 -20.80 -14.98 -3.47
N ILE A 267 -20.46 -14.45 -2.29
CA ILE A 267 -20.16 -13.02 -2.08
C ILE A 267 -18.92 -12.60 -2.88
N SER A 268 -17.86 -13.40 -2.87
CA SER A 268 -16.63 -13.09 -3.63
C SER A 268 -16.90 -13.03 -5.13
N ILE A 269 -17.75 -13.93 -5.66
CA ILE A 269 -18.20 -13.93 -7.06
C ILE A 269 -19.04 -12.68 -7.34
N ALA A 270 -19.97 -12.32 -6.46
CA ALA A 270 -20.77 -11.09 -6.62
C ALA A 270 -19.89 -9.84 -6.66
N VAL A 271 -18.89 -9.73 -5.78
CA VAL A 271 -17.91 -8.63 -5.76
C VAL A 271 -17.08 -8.61 -7.05
N ALA A 272 -16.65 -9.78 -7.54
CA ALA A 272 -15.91 -9.89 -8.80
C ALA A 272 -16.74 -9.46 -10.02
N LEU A 273 -18.05 -9.72 -10.03
CA LEU A 273 -18.97 -9.25 -11.06
C LEU A 273 -19.17 -7.73 -11.00
N VAL A 274 -19.34 -7.16 -9.80
CA VAL A 274 -19.43 -5.70 -9.62
C VAL A 274 -18.14 -5.00 -10.08
N ASN A 275 -16.97 -5.62 -9.83
CA ASN A 275 -15.68 -5.08 -10.26
C ASN A 275 -15.54 -4.95 -11.78
N LEU A 276 -16.31 -5.72 -12.58
CA LEU A 276 -16.33 -5.55 -14.04
C LEU A 276 -16.86 -4.18 -14.47
N GLN A 277 -17.75 -3.58 -13.67
CA GLN A 277 -18.27 -2.22 -13.88
C GLN A 277 -17.50 -1.17 -13.06
N MET A 278 -16.89 -1.58 -11.95
CA MET A 278 -16.06 -0.74 -11.08
C MET A 278 -14.64 -1.32 -10.94
N PRO A 279 -13.75 -1.10 -11.93
CA PRO A 279 -12.38 -1.63 -11.88
C PRO A 279 -11.63 -1.10 -10.64
N GLY A 280 -11.21 -2.01 -9.76
CA GLY A 280 -10.48 -1.70 -8.52
C GLY A 280 -11.24 -2.02 -7.24
N LEU A 281 -12.55 -2.25 -7.30
CA LEU A 281 -13.36 -2.62 -6.13
C LEU A 281 -12.97 -3.99 -5.57
N ALA A 282 -12.78 -5.02 -6.41
CA ALA A 282 -12.44 -6.36 -5.94
C ALA A 282 -11.08 -6.42 -5.21
N PRO A 283 -9.99 -5.81 -5.72
CA PRO A 283 -8.72 -5.73 -4.99
C PRO A 283 -8.82 -5.06 -3.62
N LEU A 284 -9.60 -3.97 -3.49
CA LEU A 284 -9.82 -3.27 -2.21
C LEU A 284 -10.57 -4.16 -1.21
N CYS A 285 -11.63 -4.85 -1.66
CA CYS A 285 -12.36 -5.80 -0.83
C CYS A 285 -11.49 -7.00 -0.42
N LEU A 286 -10.66 -7.52 -1.32
CA LEU A 286 -9.74 -8.62 -1.02
C LEU A 286 -8.74 -8.21 0.08
N LEU A 287 -8.09 -7.06 -0.05
CA LEU A 287 -7.14 -6.57 0.96
C LEU A 287 -7.83 -6.29 2.30
N LEU A 288 -9.07 -5.80 2.29
CA LEU A 288 -9.88 -5.66 3.50
C LEU A 288 -10.11 -7.01 4.18
N CYS A 289 -10.54 -8.03 3.43
CA CYS A 289 -10.74 -9.40 3.92
C CYS A 289 -9.46 -10.02 4.47
N ILE A 290 -8.33 -9.83 3.77
CA ILE A 290 -7.01 -10.27 4.22
C ILE A 290 -6.63 -9.55 5.54
N GLY A 291 -6.88 -8.24 5.64
CA GLY A 291 -6.62 -7.47 6.86
C GLY A 291 -7.43 -7.97 8.05
N VAL A 292 -8.70 -8.31 7.85
CA VAL A 292 -9.56 -8.90 8.88
C VAL A 292 -9.06 -10.28 9.28
N ALA A 293 -8.75 -11.15 8.31
CA ALA A 293 -8.30 -12.51 8.57
C ALA A 293 -6.92 -12.59 9.26
N LEU A 294 -6.05 -11.61 9.01
CA LEU A 294 -4.73 -11.51 9.66
C LEU A 294 -4.75 -10.64 10.93
N HIS A 295 -5.92 -10.20 11.39
CA HIS A 295 -6.09 -9.27 12.53
C HIS A 295 -5.23 -8.00 12.46
N HIS A 296 -4.94 -7.51 11.25
CA HIS A 296 -4.05 -6.36 11.04
C HIS A 296 -4.85 -5.06 10.97
N THR A 297 -5.15 -4.48 12.14
CA THR A 297 -6.05 -3.32 12.29
C THR A 297 -5.71 -2.13 11.39
N ARG A 298 -4.43 -1.80 11.22
CA ARG A 298 -4.00 -0.71 10.32
C ARG A 298 -4.42 -0.96 8.87
N LEU A 299 -4.27 -2.20 8.40
CA LEU A 299 -4.60 -2.55 7.01
C LEU A 299 -6.11 -2.49 6.79
N VAL A 300 -6.90 -2.91 7.78
CA VAL A 300 -8.37 -2.81 7.75
C VAL A 300 -8.82 -1.36 7.65
N TRP A 301 -8.35 -0.49 8.56
CA TRP A 301 -8.77 0.91 8.59
C TRP A 301 -8.36 1.68 7.33
N PHE A 302 -7.12 1.49 6.86
CA PHE A 302 -6.70 2.13 5.61
C PHE A 302 -7.51 1.61 4.42
N ASN A 303 -7.70 0.30 4.25
CA ASN A 303 -8.52 -0.21 3.13
C ASN A 303 -9.97 0.29 3.20
N LEU A 304 -10.55 0.38 4.40
CA LEU A 304 -11.90 0.91 4.56
C LEU A 304 -11.98 2.38 4.15
N ALA A 305 -11.01 3.21 4.56
CA ALA A 305 -10.92 4.60 4.14
C ALA A 305 -10.73 4.73 2.62
N PHE A 306 -9.84 3.93 2.02
CA PHE A 306 -9.62 3.92 0.57
C PHE A 306 -10.85 3.42 -0.21
N LEU A 307 -11.60 2.46 0.32
CA LEU A 307 -12.84 1.98 -0.29
C LEU A 307 -13.92 3.06 -0.28
N VAL A 308 -14.09 3.78 0.84
CA VAL A 308 -14.99 4.94 0.91
C VAL A 308 -14.57 6.04 -0.08
N LEU A 309 -13.28 6.39 -0.08
CA LEU A 309 -12.73 7.39 -1.01
C LEU A 309 -12.95 6.99 -2.47
N TYR A 310 -12.71 5.72 -2.80
CA TYR A 310 -12.96 5.17 -4.13
C TYR A 310 -14.42 5.31 -4.55
N LEU A 311 -15.37 4.94 -3.68
CA LEU A 311 -16.80 5.08 -3.96
C LEU A 311 -17.23 6.53 -4.15
N VAL A 312 -16.70 7.46 -3.34
CA VAL A 312 -16.94 8.90 -3.48
C VAL A 312 -16.43 9.40 -4.83
N LEU A 313 -15.20 9.06 -5.20
CA LEU A 313 -14.64 9.51 -6.47
C LEU A 313 -15.32 8.87 -7.69
N TYR A 314 -15.73 7.60 -7.57
CA TYR A 314 -16.49 6.92 -8.60
C TYR A 314 -17.83 7.62 -8.84
N TYR A 315 -18.51 8.05 -7.76
CA TYR A 315 -19.75 8.82 -7.87
C TYR A 315 -19.56 10.13 -8.64
N TYR A 316 -18.47 10.86 -8.39
CA TYR A 316 -18.16 12.12 -9.08
C TYR A 316 -17.60 11.96 -10.51
N SER A 317 -17.12 10.78 -10.91
CA SER A 317 -16.55 10.55 -12.25
C SER A 317 -17.61 10.68 -13.35
N LEU A 318 -17.51 11.67 -14.24
CA LEU A 318 -18.55 12.12 -15.18
C LEU A 318 -18.95 11.14 -16.32
N ASN A 319 -18.51 9.88 -16.31
CA ASN A 319 -18.52 9.01 -17.48
C ASN A 319 -19.81 8.16 -17.67
N SER A 320 -20.75 8.19 -16.72
CA SER A 320 -21.98 7.38 -16.78
C SER A 320 -23.18 8.13 -16.24
N THR A 321 -24.39 7.70 -16.62
CA THR A 321 -25.63 8.34 -16.17
C THR A 321 -25.74 8.32 -14.64
N LEU A 322 -26.37 9.34 -14.07
CA LEU A 322 -26.62 9.40 -12.62
C LEU A 322 -27.41 8.18 -12.13
N LEU A 323 -28.28 7.62 -12.97
CA LEU A 323 -29.08 6.44 -12.66
C LEU A 323 -28.19 5.20 -12.52
N ASP A 324 -27.32 4.93 -13.49
CA ASP A 324 -26.41 3.78 -13.46
C ASP A 324 -25.52 3.80 -12.22
N LYS A 325 -24.96 4.97 -11.90
CA LYS A 325 -24.15 5.16 -10.68
C LYS A 325 -24.96 4.92 -9.41
N SER A 326 -26.19 5.42 -9.34
CA SER A 326 -27.05 5.25 -8.16
C SER A 326 -27.39 3.78 -7.93
N LEU A 327 -27.68 3.03 -9.00
CA LEU A 327 -27.97 1.60 -8.95
C LEU A 327 -26.75 0.80 -8.50
N LEU A 328 -25.57 1.16 -9.01
CA LEU A 328 -24.30 0.54 -8.70
C LEU A 328 -23.80 0.83 -7.26
N LEU A 329 -23.95 2.07 -6.78
CA LEU A 329 -23.70 2.39 -5.37
C LEU A 329 -24.70 1.68 -4.44
N CYS A 330 -25.97 1.58 -4.84
CA CYS A 330 -26.98 0.84 -4.08
C CYS A 330 -26.63 -0.66 -4.03
N ALA A 331 -26.24 -1.26 -5.15
CA ALA A 331 -25.84 -2.67 -5.23
C ALA A 331 -24.59 -2.96 -4.38
N SER A 332 -23.54 -2.12 -4.48
CA SER A 332 -22.33 -2.28 -3.65
C SER A 332 -22.63 -2.07 -2.16
N GLY A 333 -23.44 -1.07 -1.81
CA GLY A 333 -23.92 -0.85 -0.44
C GLY A 333 -24.73 -2.02 0.10
N ALA A 334 -25.62 -2.61 -0.71
CA ALA A 334 -26.39 -3.80 -0.35
C ALA A 334 -25.48 -5.01 -0.11
N VAL A 335 -24.47 -5.23 -0.97
CA VAL A 335 -23.47 -6.29 -0.76
C VAL A 335 -22.71 -6.08 0.55
N LEU A 336 -22.27 -4.85 0.84
CA LEU A 336 -21.59 -4.53 2.11
C LEU A 336 -22.50 -4.74 3.33
N LEU A 337 -23.79 -4.38 3.24
CA LEU A 337 -24.76 -4.62 4.30
C LEU A 337 -25.05 -6.11 4.52
N VAL A 338 -25.12 -6.90 3.45
CA VAL A 338 -25.25 -8.36 3.55
C VAL A 338 -24.03 -8.95 4.24
N VAL A 339 -22.82 -8.51 3.87
CA VAL A 339 -21.57 -8.90 4.55
C VAL A 339 -21.61 -8.52 6.02
N TYR A 340 -22.03 -7.31 6.36
CA TYR A 340 -22.17 -6.85 7.75
C TYR A 340 -23.20 -7.67 8.53
N ALA A 341 -24.37 -7.93 7.95
CA ALA A 341 -25.45 -8.70 8.58
C ALA A 341 -25.01 -10.15 8.85
N ILE A 342 -24.30 -10.76 7.89
CA ILE A 342 -23.71 -12.09 8.03
C ILE A 342 -22.67 -12.08 9.16
N LEU A 343 -21.71 -11.14 9.12
CA LEU A 343 -20.70 -11.02 10.17
C LEU A 343 -21.33 -10.82 11.54
N ASN A 344 -22.33 -9.94 11.69
CA ASN A 344 -23.00 -9.68 12.95
C ASN A 344 -23.81 -10.89 13.45
N ARG A 345 -24.42 -11.66 12.54
CA ARG A 345 -25.17 -12.87 12.87
C ARG A 345 -24.26 -14.01 13.36
N TYR A 346 -23.03 -14.09 12.86
CA TYR A 346 -22.07 -15.13 13.24
C TYR A 346 -21.08 -14.72 14.35
N VAL A 347 -20.83 -13.43 14.55
CA VAL A 347 -19.99 -12.93 15.67
C VAL A 347 -20.76 -12.93 17.00
N ARG A 348 -22.07 -12.66 17.00
CA ARG A 348 -22.91 -12.70 18.22
C ARG A 348 -22.87 -14.05 18.97
N PRO A 349 -22.95 -15.23 18.33
CA PRO A 349 -22.89 -16.50 19.05
C PRO A 349 -21.51 -16.82 19.65
N LEU A 350 -20.42 -16.34 19.05
CA LEU A 350 -19.05 -16.54 19.59
C LEU A 350 -18.79 -15.73 20.87
N VAL A 351 -19.42 -14.56 21.03
CA VAL A 351 -19.33 -13.76 22.26
C VAL A 351 -20.23 -14.33 23.36
N SER A 352 -21.36 -14.97 23.01
CA SER A 352 -22.22 -15.61 24.01
C SER A 352 -21.62 -16.90 24.59
N GLU A 353 -20.89 -17.70 23.80
CA GLU A 353 -20.23 -18.92 24.31
C GLU A 353 -19.08 -18.62 25.28
N VAL A 354 -18.35 -17.51 25.07
CA VAL A 354 -17.27 -17.08 25.98
C VAL A 354 -17.83 -16.60 27.33
N ASN A 355 -19.03 -16.04 27.36
CA ASN A 355 -19.68 -15.57 28.59
C ASN A 355 -20.48 -16.66 29.33
N THR A 356 -20.67 -17.84 28.75
CA THR A 356 -21.28 -19.00 29.44
C THR A 356 -20.26 -19.94 30.08
N HIS A 357 -18.97 -19.71 29.85
CA HIS A 357 -17.85 -20.50 30.41
C HIS A 357 -16.89 -19.67 31.28
N ALA A 358 -17.26 -18.42 31.61
CA ALA A 358 -16.68 -17.62 32.67
C ALA A 358 -17.72 -17.45 33.78
#